data_AF-A0AAU3FW30-F1
#
_entry.id   AF-A0AAU3FW30-F1
#
_cell.length_a   1.000
_cell.length_b   1.000
_cell.length_c   1.000
_cell.angle_alpha   90.00
_cell.angle_beta   90.00
_cell.angle_gamma   90.00
#
_symmetry.space_group_name_H-M   'P 1'
#
loop_
_entity.id
_entity.type
_entity.pdbx_description
1 polymer ?
#
loop_
_entity_poly.entity_id
_entity_poly.type
_entity_poly.pdbx_seq_one_letter_code
_entity_poly.pdbx_strand_id
1 'polypeptide(L)'
;MSERSVPGEGLAKGLAVTLKTMTRRSTTQQYPDVAPELPPRSRGVIALLAENCTVCMLCARECPDWCIYIDSHKEEVAVPGAARPRQRNVLDKFDIDFSLCMYCGICVEVCPFDALYWSPEFEYAEYDIKDLLHDKDHLGEWMGTVPPPPAHDRNGEPAKEETTAARKAAAPAAPAVRPAPTRVRPEPGSAPGPGAAEPGAGEPGAAEPGAAS
;
A
#
# COMPACT_ATOMS: atom_id res chain seq x y z
N MET A 1 -59.40 -45.03 14.24
CA MET A 1 -58.23 -44.30 14.75
C MET A 1 -57.37 -45.26 15.57
N SER A 2 -56.53 -46.06 14.93
CA SER A 2 -55.58 -46.92 15.64
C SER A 2 -54.47 -47.34 14.67
N GLU A 3 -53.52 -46.45 14.44
CA GLU A 3 -52.27 -46.81 13.77
C GLU A 3 -51.29 -47.26 14.86
N ARG A 4 -51.26 -48.56 15.10
CA ARG A 4 -50.19 -49.19 15.89
C ARG A 4 -48.92 -49.16 15.03
N SER A 5 -48.09 -48.14 15.22
CA SER A 5 -46.71 -48.15 14.75
C SER A 5 -46.03 -49.45 15.21
N VAL A 6 -45.45 -50.19 14.28
CA VAL A 6 -44.73 -51.44 14.59
C VAL A 6 -43.46 -51.08 15.37
N PRO A 7 -43.17 -51.73 16.51
CA PRO A 7 -41.93 -51.48 17.25
C PRO A 7 -40.72 -51.64 16.32
N GLY A 8 -39.91 -50.59 16.18
CA GLY A 8 -38.68 -50.61 15.37
C GLY A 8 -38.80 -50.11 13.92
N GLU A 9 -39.99 -49.73 13.44
CA GLU A 9 -40.16 -49.17 12.09
C GLU A 9 -39.31 -47.90 11.87
N GLY A 10 -39.19 -47.05 12.89
CA GLY A 10 -38.31 -45.88 12.86
C GLY A 10 -36.82 -46.23 12.75
N LEU A 11 -36.38 -47.29 13.44
CA LEU A 11 -35.00 -47.77 13.38
C LEU A 11 -34.67 -48.34 11.99
N ALA A 12 -35.58 -49.13 11.42
CA ALA A 12 -35.43 -49.69 10.09
C ALA A 12 -35.36 -48.59 9.02
N LYS A 13 -36.24 -47.57 9.11
CA LYS A 13 -36.19 -46.40 8.21
C LYS A 13 -34.87 -45.62 8.36
N GLY A 14 -34.36 -45.45 9.57
CA GLY A 14 -33.06 -44.82 9.82
C GLY A 14 -31.90 -45.59 9.18
N LEU A 15 -31.83 -46.90 9.42
CA LEU A 15 -30.81 -47.77 8.83
C LEU A 15 -30.88 -47.79 7.29
N ALA A 16 -32.07 -47.73 6.71
CA ALA A 16 -32.24 -47.64 5.26
C ALA A 16 -31.65 -46.34 4.68
N VAL A 17 -31.76 -45.21 5.39
CA VAL A 17 -31.11 -43.94 5.00
C VAL A 17 -29.60 -44.07 5.08
N THR A 18 -29.07 -44.68 6.15
CA THR A 18 -27.63 -44.94 6.29
C THR A 18 -27.10 -45.82 5.16
N LEU A 19 -27.77 -46.94 4.87
CA LEU A 19 -27.38 -47.84 3.78
C LEU A 19 -27.41 -47.14 2.41
N LYS A 20 -28.45 -46.35 2.15
CA LYS A 20 -28.55 -45.53 0.93
C LYS A 20 -27.39 -44.55 0.81
N THR A 21 -27.00 -43.91 1.91
CA THR A 21 -25.89 -42.93 1.94
C THR A 21 -24.54 -43.62 1.76
N MET A 22 -24.34 -44.81 2.34
CA MET A 22 -23.11 -45.60 2.20
C MET A 22 -22.79 -45.99 0.75
N THR A 23 -23.82 -46.17 -0.09
CA THR A 23 -23.63 -46.47 -1.52
C THR A 23 -23.33 -45.24 -2.40
N ARG A 24 -23.40 -44.02 -1.84
CA ARG A 24 -23.05 -42.79 -2.59
C ARG A 24 -21.53 -42.64 -2.68
N ARG A 25 -21.07 -42.00 -3.77
CA ARG A 25 -19.66 -41.62 -3.93
C ARG A 25 -19.29 -40.60 -2.84
N SER A 26 -18.08 -40.74 -2.29
CA SER A 26 -17.54 -39.76 -1.33
C SER A 26 -17.33 -38.39 -1.98
N THR A 27 -17.60 -37.33 -1.22
CA THR A 27 -17.32 -35.94 -1.60
C THR A 27 -15.95 -35.45 -1.09
N THR A 28 -15.12 -36.34 -0.55
CA THR A 28 -13.78 -36.02 -0.01
C THR A 28 -12.84 -35.51 -1.10
N GLN A 29 -12.20 -34.37 -0.86
CA GLN A 29 -10.99 -33.95 -1.56
C GLN A 29 -9.79 -34.45 -0.77
N GLN A 30 -8.89 -35.19 -1.42
CA GLN A 30 -7.75 -35.83 -0.75
C GLN A 30 -6.58 -34.84 -0.69
N TYR A 31 -6.47 -34.10 0.41
CA TYR A 31 -5.30 -33.26 0.67
C TYR A 31 -4.11 -34.13 1.10
N PRO A 32 -2.87 -33.90 0.61
CA PRO A 32 -2.41 -32.78 -0.22
C PRO A 32 -2.47 -33.00 -1.75
N ASP A 33 -2.89 -34.17 -2.22
CA ASP A 33 -2.90 -34.50 -3.66
C ASP A 33 -3.87 -33.63 -4.49
N VAL A 34 -4.95 -33.16 -3.87
CA VAL A 34 -5.96 -32.28 -4.46
C VAL A 34 -6.11 -31.04 -3.58
N ALA A 35 -5.58 -29.91 -4.05
CA ALA A 35 -5.71 -28.62 -3.37
C ALA A 35 -7.15 -28.08 -3.42
N PRO A 36 -7.60 -27.36 -2.37
CA PRO A 36 -8.91 -26.74 -2.35
C PRO A 36 -9.01 -25.59 -3.37
N GLU A 37 -10.16 -25.47 -4.03
CA GLU A 37 -10.46 -24.30 -4.86
C GLU A 37 -10.84 -23.11 -3.97
N LEU A 38 -9.95 -22.11 -3.90
CA LEU A 38 -10.16 -20.90 -3.12
C LEU A 38 -10.77 -19.78 -3.97
N PRO A 39 -11.72 -18.99 -3.43
CA PRO A 39 -12.25 -17.84 -4.14
C PRO A 39 -11.17 -16.74 -4.26
N PRO A 40 -11.20 -15.89 -5.29
CA PRO A 40 -10.18 -14.85 -5.50
C PRO A 40 -10.02 -13.82 -4.37
N ARG A 41 -10.98 -13.72 -3.46
CA ARG A 41 -10.96 -12.83 -2.28
C ARG A 41 -10.63 -13.59 -0.99
N SER A 42 -10.01 -14.77 -1.10
CA SER A 42 -9.52 -15.53 0.04
C SER A 42 -8.48 -14.72 0.81
N ARG A 43 -8.51 -14.84 2.13
CA ARG A 43 -7.57 -14.18 3.05
C ARG A 43 -6.57 -15.23 3.53
N GLY A 44 -5.47 -15.37 2.82
CA GLY A 44 -4.33 -16.20 3.22
C GLY A 44 -3.34 -15.38 4.04
N VAL A 45 -2.07 -15.43 3.68
CA VAL A 45 -1.01 -14.57 4.24
C VAL A 45 -1.12 -13.14 3.70
N ILE A 46 -0.68 -12.18 4.51
CA ILE A 46 -0.58 -10.77 4.09
C ILE A 46 0.75 -10.56 3.37
N ALA A 47 0.71 -9.96 2.20
CA ALA A 47 1.89 -9.54 1.44
C ALA A 47 2.13 -8.03 1.59
N LEU A 48 3.40 -7.61 1.57
CA LEU A 48 3.82 -6.22 1.73
C LEU A 48 4.57 -5.73 0.48
N LEU A 49 4.07 -4.66 -0.13
CA LEU A 49 4.81 -3.86 -1.10
C LEU A 49 5.46 -2.68 -0.37
N ALA A 50 6.68 -2.88 0.11
CA ALA A 50 7.36 -1.96 1.03
C ALA A 50 7.54 -0.55 0.44
N GLU A 51 7.71 -0.43 -0.89
CA GLU A 51 7.89 0.83 -1.61
C GLU A 51 6.67 1.75 -1.49
N ASN A 52 5.47 1.17 -1.31
CA ASN A 52 4.22 1.90 -1.15
C ASN A 52 3.95 2.32 0.30
N CYS A 53 4.64 1.71 1.28
CA CYS A 53 4.43 2.03 2.69
C CYS A 53 5.06 3.38 3.04
N THR A 54 4.25 4.32 3.53
CA THR A 54 4.69 5.67 3.96
C THR A 54 4.84 5.82 5.46
N VAL A 55 4.73 4.72 6.21
CA VAL A 55 4.80 4.70 7.68
C VAL A 55 3.73 5.60 8.34
N CYS A 56 2.51 5.60 7.79
CA CYS A 56 1.40 6.39 8.32
C CYS A 56 0.81 5.84 9.62
N MET A 57 1.18 4.61 10.02
CA MET A 57 0.74 3.90 11.22
C MET A 57 -0.77 3.61 11.29
N LEU A 58 -1.52 3.73 10.18
CA LEU A 58 -2.96 3.45 10.16
C LEU A 58 -3.24 1.96 10.37
N CYS A 59 -2.55 1.08 9.64
CA CYS A 59 -2.70 -0.36 9.74
C CYS A 59 -2.41 -0.89 11.15
N ALA A 60 -1.35 -0.40 11.80
CA ALA A 60 -1.00 -0.80 13.16
C ALA A 60 -2.02 -0.30 14.19
N ARG A 61 -2.55 0.92 14.03
CA ARG A 61 -3.53 1.50 14.95
C ARG A 61 -4.91 0.84 14.84
N GLU A 62 -5.31 0.47 13.64
CA GLU A 62 -6.63 -0.12 13.38
C GLU A 62 -6.65 -1.64 13.54
N CYS A 63 -5.48 -2.28 13.68
CA CYS A 63 -5.39 -3.71 13.95
C CYS A 63 -6.07 -4.03 15.30
N PRO A 64 -7.11 -4.89 15.34
CA PRO A 64 -7.80 -5.21 16.58
C PRO A 64 -6.91 -5.96 17.58
N ASP A 65 -5.92 -6.72 17.10
CA ASP A 65 -5.01 -7.54 17.91
C ASP A 65 -3.66 -6.86 18.18
N TRP A 66 -3.39 -5.71 17.55
CA TRP A 66 -2.14 -4.96 17.71
C TRP A 66 -0.89 -5.78 17.34
N CYS A 67 -1.01 -6.66 16.34
CA CYS A 67 0.04 -7.60 15.92
C CYS A 67 1.04 -7.03 14.90
N ILE A 68 0.99 -5.73 14.58
CA ILE A 68 1.85 -5.09 13.57
C ILE A 68 2.86 -4.17 14.25
N TYR A 69 4.14 -4.41 13.99
CA TYR A 69 5.25 -3.62 14.53
C TYR A 69 5.91 -2.81 13.40
N ILE A 70 6.02 -1.50 13.58
CA ILE A 70 6.54 -0.60 12.53
C ILE A 70 7.56 0.36 13.17
N ASP A 71 8.77 0.38 12.61
CA ASP A 71 9.80 1.38 12.93
C ASP A 71 10.21 2.17 11.67
N SER A 72 10.61 3.41 11.87
CA SER A 72 11.02 4.31 10.80
C SER A 72 12.00 5.38 11.27
N HIS A 73 12.77 5.89 10.33
CA HIS A 73 13.60 7.08 10.51
C HIS A 73 13.21 8.16 9.49
N LYS A 74 13.72 9.37 9.72
CA LYS A 74 13.48 10.52 8.86
C LYS A 74 14.72 10.81 8.03
N GLU A 75 14.52 10.92 6.72
CA GLU A 75 15.53 11.38 5.78
C GLU A 75 15.16 12.75 5.21
N GLU A 76 16.17 13.59 4.99
CA GLU A 76 16.00 14.86 4.30
C GLU A 76 16.19 14.66 2.79
N VAL A 77 15.12 14.89 2.03
CA VAL A 77 15.13 14.85 0.57
C VAL A 77 15.24 16.28 0.04
N ALA A 78 16.38 16.57 -0.59
CA ALA A 78 16.60 17.81 -1.31
C ALA A 78 15.87 17.77 -2.66
N VAL A 79 14.70 18.42 -2.73
CA VAL A 79 13.94 18.53 -3.98
C VAL A 79 14.46 19.73 -4.78
N PRO A 80 14.89 19.55 -6.04
CA PRO A 80 15.34 20.66 -6.88
C PRO A 80 14.27 21.75 -6.99
N GLY A 81 14.61 22.98 -6.61
CA GLY A 81 13.68 24.12 -6.62
C GLY A 81 12.84 24.32 -5.34
N ALA A 82 12.97 23.46 -4.33
CA ALA A 82 12.35 23.69 -3.03
C ALA A 82 13.22 24.61 -2.14
N ALA A 83 12.60 25.60 -1.50
CA ALA A 83 13.30 26.53 -0.61
C ALA A 83 13.82 25.87 0.70
N ARG A 84 13.32 24.69 1.06
CA ARG A 84 13.73 23.92 2.24
C ARG A 84 13.74 22.42 1.91
N PRO A 85 14.65 21.65 2.53
CA PRO A 85 14.64 20.19 2.42
C PRO A 85 13.31 19.65 2.97
N ARG A 86 12.77 18.62 2.31
CA ARG A 86 11.56 17.93 2.75
C ARG A 86 11.97 16.74 3.60
N GLN A 87 11.29 16.51 4.72
CA GLN A 87 11.48 15.29 5.50
C GLN A 87 10.57 14.19 4.94
N ARG A 88 11.15 13.02 4.67
CA ARG A 88 10.45 11.79 4.29
C ARG A 88 10.69 10.74 5.36
N ASN A 89 9.64 10.06 5.79
CA ASN A 89 9.78 8.87 6.63
C ASN A 89 10.16 7.69 5.75
N VAL A 90 11.18 6.95 6.17
CA VAL A 90 11.66 5.73 5.51
C VAL A 90 11.36 4.55 6.43
N LEU A 91 10.78 3.50 5.87
CA LEU A 91 10.40 2.30 6.59
C LEU A 91 11.65 1.46 6.91
N ASP A 92 11.94 1.28 8.20
CA ASP A 92 13.05 0.44 8.65
C ASP A 92 12.58 -0.98 8.90
N LYS A 93 11.48 -1.10 9.65
CA LYS A 93 10.95 -2.36 10.15
C LYS A 93 9.44 -2.40 9.92
N PHE A 94 8.95 -3.54 9.46
CA PHE A 94 7.54 -3.83 9.34
C PHE A 94 7.33 -5.32 9.57
N ASP A 95 6.89 -5.68 10.77
CA ASP A 95 6.66 -7.07 11.12
C ASP A 95 5.19 -7.30 11.40
N ILE A 96 4.69 -8.48 11.04
CA ILE A 96 3.37 -8.97 11.44
C ILE A 96 3.55 -10.27 12.22
N ASP A 97 2.99 -10.30 13.43
CA ASP A 97 2.92 -11.53 14.23
C ASP A 97 1.66 -12.33 13.85
N PHE A 98 1.85 -13.38 13.04
CA PHE A 98 0.76 -14.26 12.62
C PHE A 98 0.30 -15.23 13.71
N SER A 99 0.99 -15.32 14.85
CA SER A 99 0.49 -16.04 16.02
C SER A 99 -0.63 -15.27 16.74
N LEU A 100 -0.72 -13.95 16.51
CA LEU A 100 -1.73 -13.07 17.08
C LEU A 100 -2.80 -12.64 16.07
N CYS A 101 -2.44 -12.50 14.79
CA CYS A 101 -3.34 -12.02 13.74
C CYS A 101 -4.61 -12.89 13.58
N MET A 102 -5.80 -12.28 13.64
CA MET A 102 -7.07 -12.97 13.36
C MET A 102 -7.57 -12.91 11.91
N TYR A 103 -6.75 -12.44 10.95
CA TYR A 103 -7.08 -12.36 9.52
C TYR A 103 -8.34 -11.52 9.20
N CYS A 104 -8.57 -10.46 9.97
CA CYS A 104 -9.73 -9.57 9.80
C CYS A 104 -9.66 -8.70 8.52
N GLY A 105 -8.47 -8.43 7.99
CA GLY A 105 -8.24 -7.65 6.76
C GLY A 105 -8.35 -6.14 6.90
N ILE A 106 -8.56 -5.63 8.11
CA ILE A 106 -8.73 -4.19 8.32
C ILE A 106 -7.45 -3.42 7.96
N CYS A 107 -6.26 -3.98 8.22
CA CYS A 107 -4.98 -3.39 7.85
C CYS A 107 -4.82 -3.18 6.33
N VAL A 108 -5.36 -4.10 5.52
CA VAL A 108 -5.36 -4.01 4.06
C VAL A 108 -6.31 -2.90 3.60
N GLU A 109 -7.55 -2.91 4.09
CA GLU A 109 -8.59 -1.94 3.69
C GLU A 109 -8.31 -0.51 4.15
N VAL A 110 -7.68 -0.33 5.32
CA VAL A 110 -7.36 0.99 5.86
C VAL A 110 -6.10 1.59 5.27
N CYS A 111 -5.29 0.81 4.54
CA CYS A 111 -4.04 1.29 3.97
C CYS A 111 -4.32 2.25 2.80
N PRO A 112 -4.04 3.56 2.93
CA PRO A 112 -4.42 4.53 1.91
C PRO A 112 -3.45 4.56 0.72
N PHE A 113 -2.41 3.72 0.73
CA PHE A 113 -1.36 3.66 -0.28
C PHE A 113 -1.24 2.27 -0.92
N ASP A 114 -2.18 1.36 -0.63
CA ASP A 114 -2.18 -0.01 -1.14
C ASP A 114 -0.80 -0.67 -0.97
N ALA A 115 -0.29 -0.68 0.26
CA ALA A 115 0.98 -1.31 0.60
C ALA A 115 0.81 -2.76 1.06
N LEU A 116 -0.40 -3.14 1.51
CA LEU A 116 -0.70 -4.48 2.03
C LEU A 116 -1.72 -5.16 1.13
N TYR A 117 -1.53 -6.45 0.87
CA TYR A 117 -2.40 -7.24 0.00
C TYR A 117 -2.66 -8.62 0.59
N TRP A 118 -3.72 -9.27 0.11
CA TRP A 118 -3.97 -10.67 0.39
C TRP A 118 -3.29 -11.56 -0.66
N SER A 119 -2.41 -12.44 -0.19
CA SER A 119 -1.95 -13.59 -0.95
C SER A 119 -2.93 -14.76 -0.70
N PRO A 120 -3.19 -15.62 -1.71
CA PRO A 120 -4.01 -16.81 -1.55
C PRO A 120 -3.29 -17.93 -0.79
N GLU A 121 -1.98 -17.77 -0.54
CA GLU A 121 -1.17 -18.75 0.18
C GLU A 121 -1.62 -18.86 1.64
N PHE A 122 -1.94 -20.09 2.06
CA PHE A 122 -2.41 -20.40 3.41
C PHE A 122 -1.54 -21.46 4.10
N GLU A 123 -0.58 -22.03 3.40
CA GLU A 123 0.24 -23.17 3.84
C GLU A 123 1.63 -22.71 4.33
N TYR A 124 1.67 -21.80 5.30
CA TYR A 124 2.91 -21.28 5.92
C TYR A 124 2.99 -21.64 7.41
N ALA A 125 2.51 -22.84 7.76
CA ALA A 125 2.58 -23.31 9.14
C ALA A 125 4.02 -23.62 9.55
N GLU A 126 4.45 -23.07 10.69
CA GLU A 126 5.80 -23.22 11.23
C GLU A 126 5.85 -24.11 12.48
N TYR A 127 7.05 -24.59 12.82
CA TYR A 127 7.28 -25.45 13.99
C TYR A 127 7.49 -24.66 15.30
N ASP A 128 8.13 -23.49 15.25
CA ASP A 128 8.29 -22.58 16.38
C ASP A 128 7.35 -21.38 16.19
N ILE A 129 6.79 -20.89 17.29
CA ILE A 129 5.94 -19.69 17.29
C ILE A 129 6.71 -18.45 16.83
N LYS A 130 8.02 -18.40 17.05
CA LYS A 130 8.86 -17.26 16.64
C LYS A 130 8.95 -17.10 15.13
N ASP A 131 8.79 -18.20 14.40
CA ASP A 131 8.88 -18.20 12.95
C ASP A 131 7.58 -17.67 12.31
N LEU A 132 6.49 -17.55 13.08
CA LEU A 132 5.25 -16.86 12.68
C LEU A 132 5.35 -15.32 12.75
N LEU A 133 6.47 -14.77 13.22
CA LEU A 133 6.76 -13.35 13.11
C LEU A 133 7.39 -13.10 11.75
N HIS A 134 6.60 -12.65 10.77
CA HIS A 134 7.11 -12.36 9.44
C HIS A 134 7.57 -10.91 9.39
N ASP A 135 8.82 -10.71 9.03
CA ASP A 135 9.42 -9.40 8.85
C ASP A 135 9.10 -8.79 7.47
N LYS A 136 9.59 -7.57 7.25
CA LYS A 136 9.33 -6.78 6.03
C LYS A 136 9.70 -7.54 4.77
N ASP A 137 10.81 -8.29 4.81
CA ASP A 137 11.36 -8.96 3.64
C ASP A 137 10.56 -10.24 3.35
N HIS A 138 10.26 -11.04 4.37
CA HIS A 138 9.41 -12.24 4.23
C HIS A 138 7.98 -11.88 3.78
N LEU A 139 7.40 -10.79 4.28
CA LEU A 139 6.12 -10.28 3.80
C LEU A 139 6.18 -9.85 2.32
N GLY A 140 7.34 -9.37 1.86
CA GLY A 140 7.57 -8.98 0.46
C GLY A 140 7.62 -10.16 -0.50
N GLU A 141 8.09 -11.32 -0.05
CA GLU A 141 8.18 -12.55 -0.87
C GLU A 141 6.79 -13.01 -1.36
N TRP A 142 5.76 -12.80 -0.54
CA TRP A 142 4.37 -13.14 -0.88
C TRP A 142 3.74 -12.21 -1.92
N MET A 143 4.38 -11.12 -2.34
CA MET A 143 3.83 -10.24 -3.39
C MET A 143 3.69 -10.95 -4.74
N GLY A 144 4.50 -11.98 -5.01
CA GLY A 144 4.44 -12.75 -6.25
C GLY A 144 3.17 -13.58 -6.42
N THR A 145 2.49 -13.92 -5.33
CA THR A 145 1.27 -14.75 -5.33
C THR A 145 -0.02 -13.93 -5.24
N VAL A 146 0.08 -12.61 -5.04
CA VAL A 146 -1.07 -11.71 -4.99
C VAL A 146 -1.78 -11.70 -6.35
N PRO A 147 -3.09 -12.03 -6.41
CA PRO A 147 -3.83 -12.02 -7.66
C PRO A 147 -4.02 -10.58 -8.14
N PRO A 148 -4.07 -10.37 -9.47
CA PRO A 148 -4.35 -9.06 -10.02
C PRO A 148 -5.74 -8.56 -9.56
N PRO A 149 -5.91 -7.24 -9.39
CA PRO A 149 -7.19 -6.67 -9.00
C PRO A 149 -8.28 -7.09 -9.99
N PRO A 150 -9.49 -7.43 -9.51
CA PRO A 150 -10.59 -7.82 -10.38
C PRO A 150 -10.92 -6.68 -11.35
N ALA A 151 -11.31 -7.02 -12.57
CA ALA A 151 -11.74 -6.04 -13.55
C ALA A 151 -12.87 -5.17 -12.98
N HIS A 152 -12.79 -3.86 -13.24
CA HIS A 152 -13.82 -2.93 -12.83
C HIS A 152 -15.19 -3.37 -13.35
N ASP A 153 -16.21 -3.29 -12.50
CA ASP A 153 -17.58 -3.60 -12.89
C ASP A 153 -17.93 -2.85 -14.17
N ARG A 154 -18.59 -3.50 -15.11
CA ARG A 154 -18.96 -2.88 -16.40
C ARG A 154 -19.80 -1.60 -16.25
N ASN A 155 -20.48 -1.46 -15.12
CA ASN A 155 -21.27 -0.29 -14.75
C ASN A 155 -20.62 0.57 -13.65
N GLY A 156 -19.45 0.18 -13.15
CA GLY A 156 -18.65 0.98 -12.22
C GLY A 156 -17.99 2.14 -12.98
N GLU A 157 -17.99 3.33 -12.39
CA GLU A 157 -17.15 4.40 -12.92
C GLU A 157 -15.68 3.89 -12.95
N PRO A 158 -14.97 4.02 -14.08
CA PRO A 158 -13.58 3.60 -14.18
C PRO A 158 -12.76 4.32 -13.10
N ALA A 159 -11.76 3.64 -12.54
CA ALA A 159 -10.98 4.22 -11.47
C ALA A 159 -10.41 5.59 -11.92
N LYS A 160 -10.42 6.57 -11.01
CA LYS A 160 -9.87 7.90 -11.31
C LYS A 160 -8.42 7.80 -11.80
N GLU A 161 -7.70 6.78 -11.37
CA GLU A 161 -6.36 6.45 -11.86
C GLU A 161 -6.35 5.93 -13.30
N GLU A 162 -7.25 5.04 -13.70
CA GLU A 162 -7.36 4.57 -15.09
C GLU A 162 -7.76 5.69 -16.04
N THR A 163 -8.70 6.54 -15.64
CA THR A 163 -9.12 7.69 -16.45
C THR A 163 -8.00 8.73 -16.57
N THR A 164 -7.21 8.93 -15.52
CA THR A 164 -6.05 9.84 -15.54
C THR A 164 -4.90 9.23 -16.33
N ALA A 165 -4.64 7.93 -16.21
CA ALA A 165 -3.64 7.20 -16.97
C ALA A 165 -3.99 7.15 -18.46
N ALA A 166 -5.25 6.89 -18.83
CA ALA A 166 -5.74 6.92 -20.20
C ALA A 166 -5.62 8.34 -20.81
N ARG A 167 -5.96 9.38 -20.04
CA ARG A 167 -5.77 10.78 -20.46
C ARG A 167 -4.29 11.13 -20.65
N LYS A 168 -3.41 10.61 -19.78
CA LYS A 168 -1.96 10.81 -19.85
C LYS A 168 -1.32 10.02 -21.00
N ALA A 169 -1.81 8.82 -21.29
CA ALA A 169 -1.39 8.00 -22.42
C ALA A 169 -1.90 8.55 -23.77
N ALA A 170 -3.05 9.22 -23.78
CA ALA A 170 -3.60 9.90 -24.95
C ALA A 170 -3.05 11.31 -25.18
N ALA A 171 -2.24 11.85 -24.25
CA ALA A 171 -1.61 13.15 -24.42
C ALA A 171 -0.42 13.03 -25.39
N PRO A 172 -0.35 13.80 -26.49
CA PRO A 172 0.80 13.78 -27.37
C PRO A 172 2.05 14.24 -26.59
N ALA A 173 3.15 13.50 -26.75
CA ALA A 173 4.43 13.84 -26.15
C ALA A 173 4.80 15.28 -26.55
N ALA A 174 4.98 16.15 -25.54
CA ALA A 174 5.43 17.52 -25.75
C ALA A 174 6.79 17.49 -26.49
N PRO A 175 7.02 18.35 -27.49
CA PRO A 175 8.27 18.35 -28.22
C PRO A 175 9.43 18.73 -27.30
N ALA A 176 10.52 17.98 -27.39
CA ALA A 176 11.74 18.19 -26.63
C ALA A 176 12.25 19.63 -26.77
N VAL A 177 12.28 20.36 -25.66
CA VAL A 177 12.96 21.65 -25.58
C VAL A 177 14.46 21.41 -25.70
N ARG A 178 15.10 21.95 -26.74
CA ARG A 178 16.56 21.92 -26.92
C ARG A 178 17.24 22.64 -25.75
N PRO A 179 18.31 22.10 -25.15
CA PRO A 179 18.99 22.79 -24.05
C PRO A 179 19.68 24.06 -24.55
N ALA A 180 19.47 25.16 -23.84
CA ALA A 180 20.17 26.42 -24.05
C ALA A 180 21.64 26.29 -23.59
N PRO A 181 22.62 26.89 -24.30
CA PRO A 181 24.02 26.80 -23.93
C PRO A 181 24.31 27.55 -22.62
N THR A 182 25.03 26.87 -21.72
CA THR A 182 25.48 27.36 -20.42
C THR A 182 26.40 28.58 -20.59
N ARG A 183 26.01 29.74 -20.05
CA ARG A 183 26.93 30.86 -19.84
C ARG A 183 27.73 30.61 -18.56
N VAL A 184 29.03 30.36 -18.71
CA VAL A 184 30.00 30.32 -17.60
C VAL A 184 30.13 31.74 -17.03
N ARG A 185 30.02 31.88 -15.70
CA ARG A 185 30.27 33.10 -14.95
C ARG A 185 31.79 33.29 -14.80
N PRO A 186 32.40 34.40 -15.25
CA PRO A 186 33.80 34.67 -14.93
C PRO A 186 33.94 35.19 -13.49
N GLU A 187 35.03 34.79 -12.83
CA GLU A 187 35.38 35.12 -11.43
C GLU A 187 35.81 36.60 -11.25
N PRO A 188 35.72 37.17 -10.03
CA PRO A 188 36.00 38.57 -9.80
C PRO A 188 37.48 38.81 -9.49
N GLY A 189 38.11 39.75 -10.19
CA GLY A 189 39.49 40.13 -9.88
C GLY A 189 40.00 41.38 -10.61
N SER A 190 40.24 42.42 -9.80
CA SER A 190 41.19 43.53 -10.00
C SER A 190 40.78 44.75 -10.84
N ALA A 191 40.66 45.90 -10.16
CA ALA A 191 40.75 47.26 -10.71
C ALA A 191 42.23 47.74 -10.66
N PRO A 192 42.64 48.74 -11.48
CA PRO A 192 42.60 50.14 -11.00
C PRO A 192 42.28 51.21 -12.07
N GLY A 193 41.88 52.42 -11.63
CA GLY A 193 41.38 53.59 -12.42
C GLY A 193 42.47 54.48 -13.06
N PRO A 194 42.37 55.83 -13.14
CA PRO A 194 41.26 56.77 -12.82
C PRO A 194 40.94 57.79 -13.95
N GLY A 195 39.91 58.65 -13.80
CA GLY A 195 39.88 59.94 -14.50
C GLY A 195 38.52 60.61 -14.79
N ALA A 196 38.30 61.75 -14.11
CA ALA A 196 37.63 62.98 -14.54
C ALA A 196 36.09 63.17 -14.41
N ALA A 197 35.77 64.02 -13.42
CA ALA A 197 34.99 65.27 -13.52
C ALA A 197 33.45 65.24 -13.61
N GLU A 198 32.84 65.67 -12.50
CA GLU A 198 31.53 66.33 -12.32
C GLU A 198 31.48 67.71 -13.05
N PRO A 199 30.30 68.41 -13.24
CA PRO A 199 29.33 68.67 -12.15
C PRO A 199 27.83 68.81 -12.50
N GLY A 200 27.02 68.64 -11.44
CA GLY A 200 26.00 69.63 -11.01
C GLY A 200 24.55 69.48 -11.50
N ALA A 201 23.62 69.23 -10.56
CA ALA A 201 22.65 70.23 -10.09
C ALA A 201 21.45 69.58 -9.35
N GLY A 202 21.20 70.05 -8.12
CA GLY A 202 19.84 70.40 -7.67
C GLY A 202 19.02 69.38 -6.87
N GLU A 203 19.20 69.37 -5.56
CA GLU A 203 18.13 69.13 -4.57
C GLU A 203 17.31 70.45 -4.39
N PRO A 204 16.07 70.46 -3.84
CA PRO A 204 15.88 70.11 -2.43
C PRO A 204 14.53 69.49 -2.00
N GLY A 205 14.60 68.73 -0.90
CA GLY A 205 13.72 68.84 0.29
C GLY A 205 12.25 68.39 0.20
N ALA A 206 11.58 67.95 1.27
CA ALA A 206 11.93 67.86 2.68
C ALA A 206 10.89 66.97 3.41
N ALA A 207 11.34 66.41 4.54
CA ALA A 207 10.65 66.26 5.83
C ALA A 207 9.31 65.48 5.96
N GLU A 208 9.44 64.37 6.67
CA GLU A 208 8.53 63.79 7.68
C GLU A 208 7.96 64.85 8.68
N PRO A 209 6.84 64.59 9.37
CA PRO A 209 6.91 63.84 10.64
C PRO A 209 5.71 62.92 10.95
N GLY A 210 5.96 61.95 11.84
CA GLY A 210 4.98 60.99 12.34
C GLY A 210 3.97 61.50 13.38
N ALA A 211 3.05 60.62 13.76
CA ALA A 211 2.28 60.56 15.01
C ALA A 211 1.36 59.32 14.91
N ALA A 212 1.56 58.31 15.78
CA ALA A 212 0.72 58.08 16.95
C ALA A 212 -0.76 57.75 16.63
N SER A 213 -1.07 56.44 16.64
CA SER A 213 -2.21 55.79 17.32
C SER A 213 -2.13 54.29 17.13
#